data_AF-A0A1F9TQ79-F1
#
_entry.id   AF-A0A1F9TQ79-F1
#
_cell.length_a   1.000
_cell.length_b   1.000
_cell.length_c   1.000
_cell.angle_alpha   90.00
_cell.angle_beta   90.00
_cell.angle_gamma   90.00
#
_symmetry.space_group_name_H-M   'P 1'
#
loop_
_entity.id
_entity.type
_entity.pdbx_description
1 polymer ?
#
loop_
_entity_poly.entity_id
_entity_poly.type
_entity_poly.pdbx_seq_one_letter_code
_entity_poly.pdbx_strand_id
1 'polypeptide(L)'
;MLAVFLLPFVIYLMITANNLLKSSFKEKQQKMAGSLASNVLVDFMRQFSQSYYEGHYDSDALARNPVFYSSGFSSVVTEADPQAHRLFIHASGKYGRDAAAPLSDRQLYGAVQFISDLTDYGTLVNGPFTISGSDIVYHGKWWVTGNLSITGSNVTFMGGPLIVGGNLSVTGSNVRINGDLYYNGTLTGAPTVTGTRYNFYPSDMVYPSLKDTYYRANFNYKISGSDRTLRFNAHPSSGTFTIVGTTITVPVPDSGMIVYGDNVNLTLYGTVRGRVTVATSNTSASKGGITVGLSNQVADLLYYDPLTGGTTTSAVSGNSLAALASNGITFQGKTTNPTANLTVCGVFFNRGSANMTANGNSSRRMYLYGTRNKPVTTGFGGGSYTYDAWLNSYPPPGLPERPLLVNWHLR
;
A
#
# COMPACT_ATOMS: atom_id res chain seq x y z
N MET A 1 18.97 23.29 -74.70
CA MET A 1 19.68 23.29 -73.40
C MET A 1 18.76 23.15 -72.19
N LEU A 2 17.58 23.79 -72.15
CA LEU A 2 16.63 23.67 -71.01
C LEU A 2 16.23 22.21 -70.66
N ALA A 3 16.02 21.37 -71.68
CA ALA A 3 15.62 19.97 -71.51
C ALA A 3 16.69 19.09 -70.83
N VAL A 4 17.97 19.43 -70.96
CA VAL A 4 19.10 18.68 -70.39
C VAL A 4 19.22 18.92 -68.87
N PHE A 5 18.69 20.04 -68.38
CA PHE A 5 18.65 20.36 -66.94
C PHE A 5 17.31 20.00 -66.29
N LEU A 6 16.19 20.14 -67.02
CA LEU A 6 14.85 19.82 -66.51
C LEU A 6 14.64 18.32 -66.28
N LEU A 7 15.12 17.47 -67.18
CA LEU A 7 14.87 16.03 -67.09
C LEU A 7 15.57 15.37 -65.86
N PRO A 8 16.86 15.63 -65.59
CA PRO A 8 17.51 15.14 -64.38
C PRO A 8 16.92 15.74 -63.10
N PHE A 9 16.49 17.00 -63.13
CA PHE A 9 15.87 17.66 -61.98
C PHE A 9 14.50 17.06 -61.62
N VAL A 10 13.65 16.81 -62.62
CA VAL A 10 12.36 16.14 -62.43
C VAL A 10 12.55 14.71 -61.94
N ILE A 11 13.51 13.96 -62.51
CA ILE A 11 13.84 12.60 -62.04
C ILE A 11 14.34 12.63 -60.59
N TYR A 12 15.23 13.57 -60.25
CA TYR A 12 15.72 13.76 -58.88
C TYR A 12 14.60 14.10 -57.89
N LEU A 13 13.67 14.98 -58.27
CA LEU A 13 12.49 15.31 -57.48
C LEU A 13 11.57 14.11 -57.30
N MET A 14 11.30 13.32 -58.36
CA MET A 14 10.48 12.11 -58.25
C MET A 14 11.12 11.07 -57.33
N ILE A 15 12.43 10.84 -57.43
CA ILE A 15 13.15 9.89 -56.56
C ILE A 15 13.10 10.39 -55.11
N THR A 16 13.36 11.67 -54.88
CA THR A 16 13.38 12.26 -53.53
C THR A 16 11.98 12.27 -52.91
N ALA A 17 10.95 12.66 -53.66
CA ALA A 17 9.56 12.63 -53.22
C ALA A 17 9.08 11.20 -52.91
N ASN A 18 9.44 10.22 -53.74
CA ASN A 18 9.10 8.82 -53.50
C ASN A 18 9.82 8.27 -52.25
N ASN A 19 11.08 8.64 -52.03
CA ASN A 19 11.82 8.26 -50.82
C ASN A 19 11.22 8.91 -49.56
N LEU A 20 10.84 10.19 -49.62
CA LEU A 20 10.15 10.89 -48.52
C LEU A 20 8.78 10.26 -48.22
N LEU A 21 7.99 9.94 -49.25
CA LEU A 21 6.71 9.26 -49.11
C LEU A 21 6.88 7.89 -48.45
N LYS A 22 7.84 7.07 -48.93
CA LYS A 22 8.14 5.76 -48.32
C LYS A 22 8.56 5.89 -46.87
N SER A 23 9.40 6.88 -46.54
CA SER A 23 9.81 7.15 -45.16
C SER A 23 8.62 7.54 -44.29
N SER A 24 7.77 8.44 -44.77
CA SER A 24 6.55 8.88 -44.08
C SER A 24 5.58 7.74 -43.84
N PHE A 25 5.37 6.85 -44.82
CA PHE A 25 4.55 5.66 -44.65
C PHE A 25 5.15 4.70 -43.63
N LYS A 26 6.45 4.43 -43.66
CA LYS A 26 7.12 3.57 -42.65
C LYS A 26 7.01 4.17 -41.25
N GLU A 27 7.21 5.48 -41.11
CA GLU A 27 7.07 6.16 -39.82
C GLU A 27 5.63 6.06 -39.29
N LYS A 28 4.63 6.29 -40.16
CA LYS A 28 3.21 6.11 -39.80
C LYS A 28 2.94 4.68 -39.34
N GLN A 29 3.43 3.67 -40.06
CA GLN A 29 3.27 2.26 -39.71
C GLN A 29 3.89 1.93 -38.35
N GLN A 30 5.10 2.44 -38.08
CA GLN A 30 5.78 2.26 -36.79
C GLN A 30 5.05 2.97 -35.64
N LYS A 31 4.54 4.19 -35.85
CA LYS A 31 3.73 4.92 -34.85
C LYS A 31 2.45 4.17 -34.53
N MET A 32 1.78 3.62 -35.53
CA MET A 32 0.56 2.82 -35.32
C MET A 32 0.87 1.51 -34.56
N ALA A 33 1.92 0.79 -34.93
CA ALA A 33 2.38 -0.39 -34.21
C ALA A 33 2.73 -0.06 -32.74
N GLY A 34 3.48 1.02 -32.50
CA GLY A 34 3.80 1.49 -31.15
C GLY A 34 2.56 1.91 -30.35
N SER A 35 1.58 2.58 -30.97
CA SER A 35 0.32 2.93 -30.33
C SER A 35 -0.47 1.68 -29.90
N LEU A 36 -0.48 0.62 -30.72
CA LEU A 36 -1.14 -0.63 -30.36
C LEU A 36 -0.47 -1.31 -29.17
N ALA A 37 0.87 -1.31 -29.11
CA ALA A 37 1.62 -1.80 -27.96
C ALA A 37 1.33 -0.96 -26.69
N SER A 38 1.27 0.36 -26.82
CA SER A 38 0.94 1.27 -25.71
C SER A 38 -0.49 1.08 -25.19
N ASN A 39 -1.45 0.86 -26.09
CA ASN A 39 -2.83 0.60 -25.68
C ASN A 39 -2.93 -0.64 -24.78
N VAL A 40 -2.09 -1.66 -25.00
CA VAL A 40 -2.02 -2.85 -24.14
C VAL A 40 -1.73 -2.46 -22.69
N LEU A 41 -0.72 -1.62 -22.46
CA LEU A 41 -0.41 -1.16 -21.10
C LEU A 41 -1.52 -0.31 -20.51
N VAL A 42 -2.10 0.59 -21.30
CA VAL A 42 -3.20 1.45 -20.84
C VAL A 42 -4.40 0.61 -20.42
N ASP A 43 -4.71 -0.47 -21.15
CA ASP A 43 -5.76 -1.43 -20.78
C ASP A 43 -5.47 -2.06 -19.42
N PHE A 44 -4.24 -2.54 -19.18
CA PHE A 44 -3.84 -3.11 -17.90
C PHE A 44 -3.90 -2.09 -16.76
N MET A 45 -3.36 -0.88 -16.95
CA MET A 45 -3.43 0.17 -15.93
C MET A 45 -4.88 0.54 -15.62
N ARG A 46 -5.75 0.61 -16.65
CA ARG A 46 -7.18 0.83 -16.48
C ARG A 46 -7.84 -0.32 -15.72
N GLN A 47 -7.49 -1.56 -16.01
CA GLN A 47 -8.01 -2.73 -15.30
C GLN A 47 -7.60 -2.70 -13.82
N PHE A 48 -6.31 -2.51 -13.53
CA PHE A 48 -5.79 -2.45 -12.16
C PHE A 48 -6.33 -1.25 -11.37
N SER A 49 -6.63 -0.14 -12.04
CA SER A 49 -7.23 1.03 -11.38
C SER A 49 -8.69 0.80 -10.92
N GLN A 50 -9.38 -0.21 -11.43
CA GLN A 50 -10.78 -0.49 -11.09
C GLN A 50 -10.95 -1.30 -9.81
N SER A 51 -9.95 -2.13 -9.45
CA SER A 51 -10.02 -3.01 -8.28
C SER A 51 -8.65 -3.17 -7.65
N TYR A 52 -8.46 -2.67 -6.44
CA TYR A 52 -7.19 -2.70 -5.71
C TYR A 52 -6.94 -4.01 -4.92
N TYR A 53 -7.78 -5.03 -5.10
CA TYR A 53 -7.72 -6.27 -4.31
C TYR A 53 -7.57 -7.54 -5.16
N GLU A 54 -7.89 -7.46 -6.45
CA GLU A 54 -8.14 -8.65 -7.26
C GLU A 54 -6.97 -8.99 -8.17
N GLY A 55 -6.42 -10.19 -7.99
CA GLY A 55 -5.83 -10.99 -9.07
C GLY A 55 -4.68 -10.36 -9.86
N HIS A 56 -4.00 -9.34 -9.34
CA HIS A 56 -2.93 -8.62 -10.05
C HIS A 56 -1.78 -9.52 -10.52
N TYR A 57 -1.69 -10.72 -9.95
CA TYR A 57 -0.67 -11.72 -10.23
C TYR A 57 -1.25 -13.06 -10.72
N ASP A 58 -2.57 -13.16 -10.87
CA ASP A 58 -3.25 -14.36 -11.35
C ASP A 58 -3.39 -14.30 -12.87
N SER A 59 -2.91 -15.35 -13.56
CA SER A 59 -2.98 -15.42 -15.03
C SER A 59 -4.40 -15.30 -15.57
N ASP A 60 -5.40 -15.80 -14.84
CA ASP A 60 -6.81 -15.77 -15.29
C ASP A 60 -7.40 -14.37 -15.18
N ALA A 61 -6.95 -13.59 -14.19
CA ALA A 61 -7.34 -12.20 -14.03
C ALA A 61 -6.56 -11.25 -14.95
N LEU A 62 -5.43 -11.67 -15.54
CA LEU A 62 -4.62 -10.89 -16.48
C LEU A 62 -5.06 -11.05 -17.95
N ALA A 63 -6.12 -11.82 -18.21
CA ALA A 63 -6.71 -11.93 -19.53
C ALA A 63 -7.28 -10.58 -19.99
N ARG A 64 -6.81 -10.12 -21.15
CA ARG A 64 -7.25 -8.84 -21.71
C ARG A 64 -8.74 -8.87 -22.08
N ASN A 65 -9.46 -7.78 -21.84
CA ASN A 65 -10.85 -7.66 -22.26
C ASN A 65 -10.96 -7.61 -23.80
N PRO A 66 -11.74 -8.51 -24.45
CA PRO A 66 -11.89 -8.58 -25.91
C PRO A 66 -12.36 -7.29 -26.59
N VAL A 67 -13.01 -6.39 -25.85
CA VAL A 67 -13.58 -5.13 -26.37
C VAL A 67 -12.49 -4.16 -26.89
N PHE A 68 -11.22 -4.35 -26.52
CA PHE A 68 -10.14 -3.38 -26.81
C PHE A 68 -9.30 -3.66 -28.09
N TYR A 69 -9.58 -4.70 -28.90
CA TYR A 69 -8.72 -5.10 -30.05
C TYR A 69 -9.36 -5.07 -31.44
N SER A 70 -10.32 -4.18 -31.71
CA SER A 70 -11.04 -4.14 -32.99
C SER A 70 -10.32 -3.46 -34.17
N SER A 71 -9.05 -3.04 -34.03
CA SER A 71 -8.28 -2.39 -35.11
C SER A 71 -6.77 -2.64 -34.96
N GLY A 72 -6.21 -3.60 -35.72
CA GLY A 72 -4.80 -4.02 -35.63
C GLY A 72 -4.56 -5.22 -34.70
N PHE A 73 -3.35 -5.78 -34.71
CA PHE A 73 -3.02 -6.97 -33.91
C PHE A 73 -2.14 -6.57 -32.73
N SER A 74 -2.54 -6.91 -31.51
CA SER A 74 -1.70 -6.71 -30.31
C SER A 74 -1.71 -7.95 -29.42
N SER A 75 -0.56 -8.24 -28.81
CA SER A 75 -0.38 -9.38 -27.91
C SER A 75 0.36 -8.96 -26.64
N VAL A 76 0.16 -9.73 -25.56
CA VAL A 76 0.91 -9.59 -24.30
C VAL A 76 1.54 -10.90 -23.93
N VAL A 77 2.68 -10.79 -23.24
CA VAL A 77 3.13 -11.78 -22.26
C VAL A 77 3.32 -11.05 -20.93
N THR A 78 2.88 -11.67 -19.84
CA THR A 78 3.02 -11.12 -18.49
C THR A 78 3.83 -12.07 -17.62
N GLU A 79 4.69 -11.52 -16.77
CA GLU A 79 5.45 -12.27 -15.75
C GLU A 79 5.20 -11.61 -14.39
N ALA A 80 4.61 -12.37 -13.46
CA ALA A 80 4.27 -11.89 -12.14
C ALA A 80 5.38 -12.21 -11.13
N ASP A 81 5.73 -11.23 -10.30
CA ASP A 81 6.55 -11.40 -9.11
C ASP A 81 5.72 -10.97 -7.88
N PRO A 82 4.94 -11.90 -7.29
CA PRO A 82 4.10 -11.61 -6.12
C PRO A 82 4.88 -11.30 -4.85
N GLN A 83 6.19 -11.60 -4.80
CA GLN A 83 7.02 -11.29 -3.64
C GLN A 83 7.51 -9.84 -3.68
N ALA A 84 7.90 -9.36 -4.85
CA ALA A 84 8.28 -7.96 -5.04
C ALA A 84 7.10 -7.03 -5.38
N HIS A 85 5.87 -7.58 -5.44
CA HIS A 85 4.64 -6.88 -5.82
C HIS A 85 4.75 -6.20 -7.18
N ARG A 86 5.26 -6.94 -8.17
CA ARG A 86 5.51 -6.43 -9.53
C ARG A 86 4.88 -7.32 -10.59
N LEU A 87 4.46 -6.67 -11.67
CA LEU A 87 4.05 -7.32 -12.91
C LEU A 87 4.86 -6.75 -14.06
N PHE A 88 5.60 -7.62 -14.74
CA PHE A 88 6.29 -7.29 -15.97
C PHE A 88 5.36 -7.56 -17.15
N ILE A 89 5.24 -6.58 -18.04
CA ILE A 89 4.33 -6.61 -19.18
C ILE A 89 5.15 -6.43 -20.45
N HIS A 90 5.11 -7.44 -21.32
CA HIS A 90 5.71 -7.43 -22.64
C HIS A 90 4.61 -7.35 -23.69
N ALA A 91 4.36 -6.14 -24.18
CA ALA A 91 3.34 -5.88 -25.19
C ALA A 91 3.97 -5.80 -26.59
N SER A 92 3.31 -6.38 -27.58
CA SER A 92 3.64 -6.20 -29.01
C SER A 92 2.44 -5.62 -29.74
N GLY A 93 2.70 -4.66 -30.61
CA GLY A 93 1.74 -4.08 -31.54
C GLY A 93 2.22 -4.28 -32.96
N LYS A 94 1.34 -4.84 -33.79
CA LYS A 94 1.63 -5.17 -35.19
C LYS A 94 0.66 -4.44 -36.12
N TYR A 95 1.22 -3.79 -37.13
CA TYR A 95 0.47 -3.09 -38.17
C TYR A 95 0.56 -3.84 -39.50
N GLY A 96 -0.57 -4.18 -40.11
CA GLY A 96 -0.63 -4.91 -41.37
C GLY A 96 -2.01 -5.52 -41.60
N ARG A 97 -2.16 -6.22 -42.74
CA ARG A 97 -3.37 -7.00 -43.04
C ARG A 97 -3.32 -8.42 -42.47
N ASP A 98 -2.12 -8.87 -42.10
CA ASP A 98 -1.83 -10.20 -41.55
C ASP A 98 -0.94 -10.07 -40.31
N ALA A 99 -1.28 -10.75 -39.23
CA ALA A 99 -0.53 -10.78 -37.98
C ALA A 99 0.76 -11.63 -38.09
N ALA A 100 0.77 -12.61 -38.99
CA ALA A 100 1.93 -13.46 -39.26
C ALA A 100 2.98 -12.76 -40.14
N ALA A 101 2.55 -11.80 -40.96
CA ALA A 101 3.41 -10.99 -41.83
C ALA A 101 3.10 -9.48 -41.71
N PRO A 102 3.40 -8.85 -40.56
CA PRO A 102 3.10 -7.44 -40.35
C PRO A 102 4.02 -6.54 -41.19
N LEU A 103 3.49 -5.39 -41.61
CA LEU A 103 4.27 -4.32 -42.26
C LEU A 103 5.17 -3.58 -41.27
N SER A 104 4.80 -3.58 -39.99
CA SER A 104 5.61 -3.07 -38.88
C SER A 104 5.25 -3.79 -37.58
N ASP A 105 6.26 -4.04 -36.74
CA ASP A 105 6.13 -4.58 -35.37
C ASP A 105 6.86 -3.64 -34.40
N ARG A 106 6.28 -3.42 -33.23
CA ARG A 106 6.88 -2.68 -32.13
C ARG A 106 6.61 -3.41 -30.84
N GLN A 107 7.64 -3.43 -29.99
CA GLN A 107 7.57 -4.05 -28.68
C GLN A 107 7.68 -2.99 -27.60
N LEU A 108 7.01 -3.26 -26.49
CA LEU A 108 6.97 -2.37 -25.35
C LEU A 108 7.11 -3.20 -24.09
N TYR A 109 8.04 -2.76 -23.25
CA TYR A 109 8.33 -3.36 -21.96
C TYR A 109 7.89 -2.40 -20.86
N GLY A 110 7.00 -2.87 -20.00
CA GLY A 110 6.49 -2.13 -18.86
C GLY A 110 6.68 -2.91 -17.56
N ALA A 111 6.86 -2.19 -16.46
CA ALA A 111 6.81 -2.76 -15.12
C ALA A 111 5.80 -1.97 -14.28
N VAL A 112 4.81 -2.66 -13.74
CA VAL A 112 3.84 -2.11 -12.78
C VAL A 112 4.20 -2.64 -11.40
N GLN A 113 4.33 -1.73 -10.43
CA GLN A 113 4.49 -2.08 -9.02
C GLN A 113 3.19 -1.79 -8.29
N PHE A 114 2.75 -2.71 -7.45
CA PHE A 114 1.57 -2.53 -6.64
C PHE A 114 2.00 -2.16 -5.22
N ILE A 115 1.51 -1.04 -4.71
CA ILE A 115 1.86 -0.55 -3.37
C ILE A 115 0.58 -0.27 -2.60
N SER A 116 0.54 -0.72 -1.35
CA SER A 116 -0.55 -0.36 -0.46
C SER A 116 -0.30 0.98 0.21
N ASP A 117 -1.27 1.89 0.13
CA ASP A 117 -1.24 3.13 0.92
C ASP A 117 -1.17 2.83 2.43
N LEU A 118 -1.62 1.64 2.86
CA LEU A 118 -1.56 1.23 4.27
C LEU A 118 -0.16 0.84 4.73
N THR A 119 0.77 0.58 3.82
CA THR A 119 2.18 0.32 4.14
C THR A 119 3.06 1.51 3.84
N ASP A 120 2.69 2.36 2.88
CA ASP A 120 3.52 3.49 2.42
C ASP A 120 3.44 4.73 3.34
N TYR A 121 2.28 4.93 3.98
CA TYR A 121 2.06 6.04 4.90
C TYR A 121 2.24 5.60 6.36
N GLY A 122 3.19 6.24 7.06
CA GLY A 122 3.39 6.01 8.50
C GLY A 122 2.16 6.41 9.31
N THR A 123 1.39 7.40 8.85
CA THR A 123 0.06 7.70 9.39
C THR A 123 -0.88 8.22 8.31
N LEU A 124 -2.09 7.68 8.30
CA LEU A 124 -3.10 7.92 7.27
C LEU A 124 -4.48 8.22 7.89
N VAL A 125 -4.90 9.48 7.97
CA VAL A 125 -6.13 9.88 8.66
C VAL A 125 -7.23 10.27 7.66
N ASN A 126 -8.41 9.65 7.80
CA ASN A 126 -9.60 10.05 7.07
C ASN A 126 -10.41 11.09 7.85
N GLY A 127 -10.37 12.34 7.42
CA GLY A 127 -11.10 13.45 7.99
C GLY A 127 -10.21 14.43 8.76
N PRO A 128 -10.82 15.37 9.49
CA PRO A 128 -10.08 16.38 10.24
C PRO A 128 -9.33 15.76 11.43
N PHE A 129 -8.18 16.34 11.78
CA PHE A 129 -7.36 15.86 12.89
C PHE A 129 -6.65 17.00 13.64
N THR A 130 -6.49 16.82 14.95
CA THR A 130 -5.78 17.76 15.82
C THR A 130 -4.65 17.07 16.57
N ILE A 131 -3.43 17.61 16.45
CA ILE A 131 -2.25 17.22 17.21
C ILE A 131 -2.11 18.19 18.37
N SER A 132 -2.52 17.77 19.57
CA SER A 132 -2.47 18.58 20.79
C SER A 132 -1.27 18.28 21.70
N GLY A 133 -0.62 17.13 21.55
CA GLY A 133 0.54 16.77 22.36
C GLY A 133 1.82 17.47 21.88
N SER A 134 2.70 17.78 22.84
CA SER A 134 4.01 18.39 22.61
C SER A 134 5.14 17.35 22.62
N ASP A 135 6.31 17.72 22.07
CA ASP A 135 7.54 16.91 22.03
C ASP A 135 7.35 15.57 21.28
N ILE A 136 6.68 15.64 20.13
CA ILE A 136 6.35 14.46 19.32
C ILE A 136 7.17 14.47 18.04
N VAL A 137 7.79 13.33 17.74
CA VAL A 137 8.40 13.07 16.43
C VAL A 137 7.60 11.99 15.71
N TYR A 138 7.12 12.32 14.51
CA TYR A 138 6.45 11.40 13.61
C TYR A 138 7.39 10.99 12.50
N HIS A 139 7.49 9.68 12.25
CA HIS A 139 8.28 9.13 11.15
C HIS A 139 7.41 8.69 9.98
N GLY A 140 7.95 8.77 8.76
CA GLY A 140 7.32 8.31 7.52
C GLY A 140 6.38 9.36 6.90
N LYS A 141 5.79 8.99 5.76
CA LYS A 141 4.84 9.86 5.04
C LYS A 141 3.56 10.03 5.86
N TRP A 142 3.00 11.24 5.82
CA TRP A 142 1.74 11.55 6.49
C TRP A 142 0.70 12.02 5.49
N TRP A 143 -0.51 11.47 5.60
CA TRP A 143 -1.64 11.90 4.80
C TRP A 143 -2.89 12.07 5.68
N VAL A 144 -3.47 13.26 5.64
CA VAL A 144 -4.75 13.62 6.27
C VAL A 144 -5.70 14.10 5.18
N THR A 145 -6.88 13.51 5.04
CA THR A 145 -7.84 13.92 3.98
C THR A 145 -8.59 15.21 4.30
N GLY A 146 -8.69 15.58 5.59
CA GLY A 146 -9.36 16.80 6.05
C GLY A 146 -8.41 17.89 6.54
N ASN A 147 -8.94 18.80 7.36
CA ASN A 147 -8.16 19.84 8.03
C ASN A 147 -7.19 19.23 9.05
N LEU A 148 -5.99 19.81 9.16
CA LEU A 148 -5.02 19.45 10.19
C LEU A 148 -4.75 20.67 11.10
N SER A 149 -4.93 20.50 12.40
CA SER A 149 -4.59 21.48 13.42
C SER A 149 -3.43 20.98 14.28
N ILE A 150 -2.37 21.77 14.41
CA ILE A 150 -1.19 21.45 15.23
C ILE A 150 -1.10 22.50 16.33
N THR A 151 -1.57 22.15 17.52
CA THR A 151 -1.59 23.03 18.69
C THR A 151 -0.48 22.70 19.68
N GLY A 152 0.04 21.48 19.66
CA GLY A 152 1.18 21.06 20.47
C GLY A 152 2.51 21.66 19.99
N SER A 153 3.43 21.89 20.92
CA SER A 153 4.76 22.45 20.65
C SER A 153 5.82 21.38 20.37
N ASN A 154 6.91 21.73 19.70
CA ASN A 154 8.01 20.82 19.37
C ASN A 154 7.57 19.57 18.59
N VAL A 155 6.58 19.71 17.70
CA VAL A 155 6.12 18.64 16.81
C VAL A 155 7.01 18.57 15.58
N THR A 156 7.63 17.43 15.31
CA THR A 156 8.49 17.22 14.14
C THR A 156 7.95 16.09 13.28
N PHE A 157 7.77 16.34 11.98
CA PHE A 157 7.54 15.30 10.97
C PHE A 157 8.88 14.97 10.30
N MET A 158 9.27 13.70 10.29
CA MET A 158 10.53 13.19 9.74
C MET A 158 10.28 12.08 8.72
N GLY A 159 11.03 12.09 7.62
CA GLY A 159 11.11 10.92 6.73
C GLY A 159 9.98 10.78 5.72
N GLY A 160 9.36 11.89 5.31
CA GLY A 160 8.39 11.90 4.20
C GLY A 160 7.62 13.21 4.09
N PRO A 161 6.86 13.41 3.01
CA PRO A 161 5.96 14.55 2.87
C PRO A 161 4.84 14.52 3.91
N LEU A 162 4.39 15.71 4.31
CA LEU A 162 3.13 15.93 5.00
C LEU A 162 2.08 16.38 3.98
N ILE A 163 1.01 15.60 3.83
CA ILE A 163 -0.04 15.85 2.86
C ILE A 163 -1.37 16.09 3.59
N VAL A 164 -1.99 17.25 3.35
CA VAL A 164 -3.22 17.69 4.02
C VAL A 164 -4.28 18.07 2.97
N GLY A 165 -5.42 17.38 2.96
CA GLY A 165 -6.51 17.61 2.00
C GLY A 165 -7.37 18.85 2.28
N GLY A 166 -7.17 19.49 3.43
CA GLY A 166 -7.82 20.74 3.83
C GLY A 166 -6.87 21.73 4.48
N ASN A 167 -7.42 22.66 5.24
CA ASN A 167 -6.67 23.74 5.89
C ASN A 167 -5.62 23.17 6.86
N LEU A 168 -4.44 23.78 6.89
CA LEU A 168 -3.38 23.48 7.86
C LEU A 168 -3.25 24.66 8.83
N SER A 169 -3.58 24.42 10.10
CA SER A 169 -3.45 25.41 11.16
C SER A 169 -2.35 25.02 12.15
N VAL A 170 -1.35 25.88 12.31
CA VAL A 170 -0.21 25.66 13.21
C VAL A 170 -0.15 26.79 14.23
N THR A 171 -0.54 26.49 15.47
CA THR A 171 -0.45 27.41 16.61
C THR A 171 0.61 26.99 17.63
N GLY A 172 1.03 25.73 17.59
CA GLY A 172 2.14 25.22 18.40
C GLY A 172 3.48 25.87 18.03
N SER A 173 4.36 26.03 19.02
CA SER A 173 5.71 26.57 18.80
C SER A 173 6.68 25.51 18.31
N ASN A 174 7.68 25.89 17.51
CA ASN A 174 8.74 25.01 17.01
C ASN A 174 8.23 23.74 16.28
N VAL A 175 7.20 23.91 15.44
CA VAL A 175 6.71 22.84 14.55
C VAL A 175 7.60 22.74 13.32
N ARG A 176 8.10 21.54 13.03
CA ARG A 176 9.04 21.27 11.94
C ARG A 176 8.52 20.18 11.02
N ILE A 177 8.59 20.43 9.72
CA ILE A 177 8.27 19.48 8.66
C ILE A 177 9.56 19.24 7.88
N ASN A 178 10.23 18.12 8.19
CA ASN A 178 11.47 17.73 7.54
C ASN A 178 11.17 16.93 6.26
N GLY A 179 10.57 17.60 5.28
CA GLY A 179 10.09 17.05 4.03
C GLY A 179 9.26 18.07 3.24
N ASP A 180 8.65 17.63 2.15
CA ASP A 180 7.72 18.47 1.39
C ASP A 180 6.37 18.61 2.11
N LEU A 181 5.74 19.77 1.95
CA LEU A 181 4.42 20.06 2.49
C LEU A 181 3.44 20.26 1.35
N TYR A 182 2.42 19.41 1.30
CA TYR A 182 1.26 19.56 0.41
C TYR A 182 0.04 19.88 1.26
N TYR A 183 -0.67 20.94 0.92
CA TYR A 183 -1.92 21.29 1.59
C TYR A 183 -2.92 21.87 0.59
N ASN A 184 -4.20 21.75 0.93
CA ASN A 184 -5.27 22.45 0.24
C ASN A 184 -5.78 23.60 1.12
N GLY A 185 -6.38 24.63 0.52
CA GLY A 185 -6.97 25.73 1.27
C GLY A 185 -5.92 26.64 1.92
N THR A 186 -6.08 26.95 3.21
CA THR A 186 -5.27 27.95 3.91
C THR A 186 -4.26 27.32 4.87
N LEU A 187 -3.01 27.81 4.81
CA LEU A 187 -2.00 27.61 5.83
C LEU A 187 -2.00 28.80 6.79
N THR A 188 -2.31 28.58 8.07
CA THR A 188 -2.17 29.58 9.14
C THR A 188 -1.04 29.21 10.08
N GLY A 189 -0.24 30.17 10.50
CA GLY A 189 0.98 29.94 11.30
C GLY A 189 2.23 29.85 10.43
N ALA A 190 3.36 29.49 11.04
CA ALA A 190 4.65 29.46 10.36
C ALA A 190 5.49 28.23 10.76
N PRO A 191 5.07 26.99 10.39
CA PRO A 191 5.92 25.82 10.60
C PRO A 191 7.22 25.95 9.80
N THR A 192 8.32 25.50 10.36
CA THR A 192 9.57 25.35 9.60
C THR A 192 9.43 24.18 8.64
N VAL A 193 9.62 24.40 7.34
CA VAL A 193 9.57 23.34 6.32
C VAL A 193 10.93 23.28 5.66
N THR A 194 11.60 22.12 5.69
CA THR A 194 12.93 21.96 5.05
C THR A 194 12.83 21.65 3.56
N GLY A 195 11.73 21.04 3.12
CA GLY A 195 11.42 20.80 1.71
C GLY A 195 10.61 21.94 1.08
N THR A 196 9.90 21.62 0.00
CA THR A 196 9.09 22.59 -0.74
C THR A 196 7.64 22.62 -0.22
N ARG A 197 7.02 23.81 -0.25
CA ARG A 197 5.61 23.99 0.09
C ARG A 197 4.77 24.09 -1.18
N TYR A 198 3.73 23.26 -1.27
CA TYR A 198 2.79 23.21 -2.37
C TYR A 198 1.37 23.45 -1.84
N ASN A 199 0.72 24.52 -2.30
CA ASN A 199 -0.73 24.70 -2.11
C ASN A 199 -1.47 23.91 -3.19
N PHE A 200 -1.31 22.61 -3.12
CA PHE A 200 -1.83 21.64 -4.08
C PHE A 200 -2.08 20.34 -3.33
N TYR A 201 -3.27 19.79 -3.51
CA TYR A 201 -3.63 18.46 -3.06
C TYR A 201 -3.90 17.60 -4.29
N PRO A 202 -3.17 16.49 -4.49
CA PRO A 202 -3.37 15.64 -5.66
C PRO A 202 -4.80 15.06 -5.67
N SER A 203 -5.52 15.31 -6.76
CA SER A 203 -6.94 14.95 -6.90
C SER A 203 -7.20 13.45 -6.94
N ASP A 204 -6.16 12.66 -7.19
CA ASP A 204 -6.17 11.20 -7.27
C ASP A 204 -5.88 10.53 -5.92
N MET A 205 -5.72 11.30 -4.84
CA MET A 205 -5.60 10.75 -3.49
C MET A 205 -6.95 10.26 -2.95
N VAL A 206 -7.26 8.99 -3.22
CA VAL A 206 -8.49 8.32 -2.76
C VAL A 206 -8.19 7.48 -1.52
N TYR A 207 -8.83 7.81 -0.39
CA TYR A 207 -8.60 7.08 0.86
C TYR A 207 -8.92 5.58 0.69
N PRO A 208 -8.05 4.68 1.15
CA PRO A 208 -8.25 3.25 0.97
C PRO A 208 -9.50 2.77 1.70
N SER A 209 -10.36 2.05 0.97
CA SER A 209 -11.54 1.39 1.53
C SER A 209 -11.26 -0.10 1.71
N LEU A 210 -11.58 -0.61 2.91
CA LEU A 210 -11.51 -2.04 3.21
C LEU A 210 -12.83 -2.72 2.81
N LYS A 211 -12.76 -3.73 1.95
CA LYS A 211 -13.93 -4.48 1.48
C LYS A 211 -14.14 -5.73 2.35
N ASP A 212 -15.19 -5.75 3.19
CA ASP A 212 -15.53 -6.95 3.99
C ASP A 212 -15.78 -8.17 3.10
N THR A 213 -16.42 -7.97 1.95
CA THR A 213 -16.68 -9.02 0.96
C THR A 213 -15.41 -9.71 0.48
N TYR A 214 -14.30 -8.97 0.33
CA TYR A 214 -13.02 -9.54 -0.06
C TYR A 214 -12.48 -10.48 1.02
N TYR A 215 -12.41 -10.05 2.28
CA TYR A 215 -11.90 -10.89 3.38
C TYR A 215 -12.82 -12.08 3.67
N ARG A 216 -14.14 -11.91 3.49
CA ARG A 216 -15.12 -13.00 3.62
C ARG A 216 -14.96 -14.08 2.53
N ALA A 217 -14.47 -13.72 1.34
CA ALA A 217 -14.27 -14.65 0.23
C ALA A 217 -12.86 -15.26 0.18
N ASN A 218 -11.84 -14.56 0.69
CA ASN A 218 -10.42 -14.90 0.48
C ASN A 218 -9.68 -15.26 1.78
N PHE A 219 -10.38 -15.63 2.86
CA PHE A 219 -9.72 -16.05 4.09
C PHE A 219 -9.06 -17.42 3.92
N ASN A 220 -7.94 -17.63 4.62
CA ASN A 220 -7.35 -18.96 4.81
C ASN A 220 -7.88 -19.60 6.09
N TYR A 221 -8.24 -18.80 7.09
CA TYR A 221 -8.80 -19.28 8.34
C TYR A 221 -9.95 -18.39 8.83
N LYS A 222 -11.09 -18.99 9.20
CA LYS A 222 -12.28 -18.28 9.68
C LYS A 222 -12.53 -18.56 11.15
N ILE A 223 -12.78 -17.51 11.93
CA ILE A 223 -13.25 -17.57 13.31
C ILE A 223 -14.67 -17.01 13.35
N SER A 224 -15.60 -17.73 13.96
CA SER A 224 -16.99 -17.30 14.09
C SER A 224 -17.62 -17.80 15.39
N GLY A 225 -18.75 -17.19 15.77
CA GLY A 225 -19.59 -17.62 16.89
C GLY A 225 -19.16 -17.11 18.27
N SER A 226 -17.86 -17.01 18.55
CA SER A 226 -17.40 -16.43 19.83
C SER A 226 -16.03 -15.79 19.73
N ASP A 227 -15.77 -14.86 20.65
CA ASP A 227 -14.52 -14.10 20.72
C ASP A 227 -13.35 -15.05 21.00
N ARG A 228 -12.19 -14.76 20.42
CA ARG A 228 -11.02 -15.64 20.47
C ARG A 228 -9.73 -14.86 20.66
N THR A 229 -8.78 -15.52 21.30
CA THR A 229 -7.42 -15.03 21.45
C THR A 229 -6.49 -15.89 20.60
N LEU A 230 -5.73 -15.24 19.71
CA LEU A 230 -4.76 -15.84 18.81
C LEU A 230 -3.36 -15.53 19.35
N ARG A 231 -2.59 -16.58 19.61
CA ARG A 231 -1.19 -16.47 20.01
C ARG A 231 -0.31 -16.90 18.84
N PHE A 232 0.48 -15.98 18.29
CA PHE A 232 1.46 -16.30 17.27
C PHE A 232 2.71 -16.91 17.90
N ASN A 233 3.12 -18.07 17.38
CA ASN A 233 4.16 -18.92 17.98
C ASN A 233 5.33 -19.09 17.00
N ALA A 234 6.12 -18.05 16.75
CA ALA A 234 7.27 -18.17 15.83
C ALA A 234 8.46 -18.98 16.39
N HIS A 235 8.61 -19.04 17.72
CA HIS A 235 9.80 -19.59 18.37
C HIS A 235 9.62 -21.07 18.77
N PRO A 236 10.62 -21.95 18.58
CA PRO A 236 11.92 -21.70 17.93
C PRO A 236 11.90 -21.82 16.40
N SER A 237 10.83 -22.32 15.78
CA SER A 237 10.80 -22.44 14.30
C SER A 237 9.41 -22.61 13.66
N SER A 238 8.33 -22.56 14.42
CA SER A 238 7.00 -22.83 13.87
C SER A 238 6.39 -21.57 13.23
N GLY A 239 6.11 -21.56 11.94
CA GLY A 239 5.22 -20.57 11.32
C GLY A 239 3.76 -20.88 11.67
N THR A 240 3.32 -20.66 12.90
CA THR A 240 1.97 -21.03 13.36
C THR A 240 1.34 -20.01 14.29
N PHE A 241 0.02 -20.08 14.45
CA PHE A 241 -0.68 -19.48 15.59
C PHE A 241 -1.57 -20.51 16.28
N THR A 242 -1.85 -20.31 17.57
CA THR A 242 -2.76 -21.13 18.36
C THR A 242 -3.98 -20.33 18.81
N ILE A 243 -5.11 -21.03 18.95
CA ILE A 243 -6.29 -20.47 19.59
C ILE A 243 -6.22 -20.79 21.07
N VAL A 244 -6.00 -19.76 21.89
CA VAL A 244 -5.82 -19.90 23.34
C VAL A 244 -7.06 -20.53 23.98
N GLY A 245 -6.84 -21.49 24.88
CA GLY A 245 -7.91 -22.27 25.51
C GLY A 245 -8.40 -23.45 24.67
N THR A 246 -7.74 -23.75 23.54
CA THR A 246 -8.02 -24.92 22.69
C THR A 246 -6.72 -25.64 22.32
N THR A 247 -6.83 -26.81 21.70
CA THR A 247 -5.70 -27.55 21.11
C THR A 247 -5.42 -27.17 19.65
N ILE A 248 -6.14 -26.19 19.10
CA ILE A 248 -6.05 -25.81 17.69
C ILE A 248 -4.78 -24.99 17.44
N THR A 249 -3.93 -25.53 16.57
CA THR A 249 -2.74 -24.87 16.01
C THR A 249 -2.91 -24.79 14.50
N VAL A 250 -2.69 -23.61 13.93
CA VAL A 250 -2.87 -23.36 12.50
C VAL A 250 -1.53 -22.92 11.90
N PRO A 251 -1.04 -23.57 10.84
CA PRO A 251 0.15 -23.16 10.13
C PRO A 251 -0.11 -21.94 9.24
N VAL A 252 0.85 -21.01 9.24
CA VAL A 252 0.92 -19.87 8.32
C VAL A 252 1.67 -20.35 7.07
N PRO A 253 1.02 -20.41 5.89
CA PRO A 253 1.67 -20.80 4.65
C PRO A 253 2.64 -19.70 4.17
N ASP A 254 3.63 -20.10 3.40
CA ASP A 254 4.64 -19.19 2.84
C ASP A 254 4.03 -18.13 1.89
N SER A 255 2.90 -18.46 1.25
CA SER A 255 2.11 -17.51 0.45
C SER A 255 1.54 -16.35 1.28
N GLY A 256 1.46 -16.50 2.59
CA GLY A 256 0.78 -15.59 3.51
C GLY A 256 -0.66 -16.02 3.82
N MET A 257 -1.22 -15.46 4.89
CA MET A 257 -2.50 -15.84 5.45
C MET A 257 -3.41 -14.65 5.74
N ILE A 258 -4.70 -14.79 5.42
CA ILE A 258 -5.79 -13.97 5.90
C ILE A 258 -6.59 -14.75 6.94
N VAL A 259 -6.62 -14.24 8.17
CA VAL A 259 -7.50 -14.72 9.25
C VAL A 259 -8.71 -13.80 9.34
N TYR A 260 -9.91 -14.36 9.18
CA TYR A 260 -11.16 -13.61 9.17
C TYR A 260 -12.01 -13.90 10.40
N GLY A 261 -12.24 -12.89 11.24
CA GLY A 261 -13.18 -12.92 12.35
C GLY A 261 -14.57 -12.43 11.92
N ASP A 262 -15.50 -13.35 11.72
CA ASP A 262 -16.87 -13.04 11.29
C ASP A 262 -17.77 -12.71 12.49
N ASN A 263 -18.06 -11.41 12.66
CA ASN A 263 -18.86 -10.88 13.77
C ASN A 263 -18.37 -11.34 15.17
N VAL A 264 -17.05 -11.29 15.38
CA VAL A 264 -16.38 -11.61 16.64
C VAL A 264 -15.36 -10.55 17.01
N ASN A 265 -14.95 -10.51 18.28
CA ASN A 265 -13.76 -9.77 18.71
C ASN A 265 -12.57 -10.73 18.76
N LEU A 266 -11.41 -10.25 18.32
CA LEU A 266 -10.17 -11.02 18.34
C LEU A 266 -9.13 -10.35 19.23
N THR A 267 -8.33 -11.16 19.92
CA THR A 267 -7.16 -10.69 20.67
C THR A 267 -5.90 -11.30 20.07
N LEU A 268 -4.87 -10.49 19.80
CA LEU A 268 -3.65 -10.89 19.10
C LEU A 268 -2.42 -10.61 19.96
N TYR A 269 -1.49 -11.56 20.06
CA TYR A 269 -0.17 -11.35 20.66
C TYR A 269 0.81 -12.45 20.23
N GLY A 270 2.09 -12.29 20.58
CA GLY A 270 3.15 -13.25 20.30
C GLY A 270 4.07 -12.81 19.16
N THR A 271 4.79 -13.76 18.58
CA THR A 271 5.75 -13.50 17.51
C THR A 271 5.26 -14.08 16.20
N VAL A 272 5.14 -13.23 15.18
CA VAL A 272 4.62 -13.56 13.86
C VAL A 272 5.77 -14.02 12.95
N ARG A 273 5.64 -15.22 12.37
CA ARG A 273 6.51 -15.71 11.29
C ARG A 273 5.65 -15.97 10.05
N GLY A 274 6.06 -15.42 8.92
CA GLY A 274 5.28 -15.31 7.69
C GLY A 274 4.47 -14.00 7.61
N ARG A 275 3.73 -13.83 6.51
CA ARG A 275 2.88 -12.66 6.25
C ARG A 275 1.44 -12.95 6.66
N VAL A 276 0.90 -12.18 7.61
CA VAL A 276 -0.45 -12.45 8.15
C VAL A 276 -1.30 -11.19 8.21
N THR A 277 -2.53 -11.29 7.74
CA THR A 277 -3.56 -10.25 7.91
C THR A 277 -4.69 -10.81 8.76
N VAL A 278 -5.00 -10.14 9.87
CA VAL A 278 -6.17 -10.43 10.69
C VAL A 278 -7.22 -9.37 10.43
N ALA A 279 -8.34 -9.75 9.82
CA ALA A 279 -9.46 -8.88 9.52
C ALA A 279 -10.69 -9.30 10.31
N THR A 280 -11.49 -8.33 10.78
CA THR A 280 -12.76 -8.61 11.45
C THR A 280 -13.91 -7.89 10.79
N SER A 281 -15.09 -8.51 10.83
CA SER A 281 -16.36 -7.92 10.45
C SER A 281 -17.25 -7.70 11.67
N ASN A 282 -18.25 -6.85 11.51
CA ASN A 282 -19.28 -6.63 12.51
C ASN A 282 -20.66 -6.59 11.86
N THR A 283 -21.58 -7.38 12.41
CA THR A 283 -23.02 -7.21 12.17
C THR A 283 -23.71 -6.62 13.41
N SER A 284 -22.94 -6.30 14.46
CA SER A 284 -23.41 -5.69 15.71
C SER A 284 -22.36 -4.73 16.27
N ALA A 285 -22.81 -3.72 17.03
CA ALA A 285 -21.95 -2.65 17.55
C ALA A 285 -20.93 -3.09 18.63
N SER A 286 -21.01 -4.30 19.16
CA SER A 286 -20.10 -4.84 20.19
C SER A 286 -19.06 -5.82 19.63
N LYS A 287 -19.10 -6.09 18.33
CA LYS A 287 -18.22 -7.03 17.62
C LYS A 287 -17.34 -6.32 16.61
N GLY A 288 -16.35 -7.02 16.07
CA GLY A 288 -15.42 -6.46 15.07
C GLY A 288 -14.25 -5.67 15.65
N GLY A 289 -14.03 -5.76 16.96
CA GLY A 289 -12.86 -5.19 17.62
C GLY A 289 -11.65 -6.12 17.54
N ILE A 290 -10.46 -5.52 17.47
CA ILE A 290 -9.19 -6.25 17.65
C ILE A 290 -8.46 -5.67 18.86
N THR A 291 -8.17 -6.53 19.83
CA THR A 291 -7.26 -6.21 20.95
C THR A 291 -5.87 -6.75 20.64
N VAL A 292 -4.82 -5.99 20.92
CA VAL A 292 -3.43 -6.38 20.71
C VAL A 292 -2.72 -6.34 22.06
N GLY A 293 -2.28 -7.50 22.53
CA GLY A 293 -1.73 -7.69 23.88
C GLY A 293 -2.77 -8.12 24.91
N LEU A 294 -2.35 -8.19 26.19
CA LEU A 294 -3.12 -8.72 27.31
C LEU A 294 -2.84 -7.93 28.59
N SER A 295 -3.85 -7.84 29.47
CA SER A 295 -3.77 -7.08 30.72
C SER A 295 -3.05 -7.84 31.85
N ASN A 296 -3.00 -9.17 31.78
CA ASN A 296 -2.54 -10.04 32.86
C ASN A 296 -1.15 -10.64 32.63
N GLN A 297 -0.57 -10.52 31.42
CA GLN A 297 0.75 -11.06 31.10
C GLN A 297 1.48 -10.19 30.09
N VAL A 298 2.80 -10.35 30.01
CA VAL A 298 3.60 -9.72 28.96
C VAL A 298 3.21 -10.37 27.64
N ALA A 299 2.66 -9.56 26.74
CA ALA A 299 2.02 -10.02 25.52
C ALA A 299 2.28 -9.02 24.40
N ASP A 300 3.56 -8.87 24.06
CA ASP A 300 3.97 -8.09 22.90
C ASP A 300 3.52 -8.77 21.60
N LEU A 301 3.48 -7.99 20.53
CA LEU A 301 3.22 -8.47 19.17
C LEU A 301 4.40 -8.06 18.29
N LEU A 302 5.26 -9.02 17.95
CA LEU A 302 6.54 -8.78 17.29
C LEU A 302 6.67 -9.62 16.02
N TYR A 303 7.63 -9.29 15.16
CA TYR A 303 8.00 -10.15 14.04
C TYR A 303 9.11 -11.11 14.44
N TYR A 304 9.15 -12.25 13.76
CA TYR A 304 10.27 -13.19 13.85
C TYR A 304 11.44 -12.71 13.00
N ASP A 305 12.65 -12.82 13.52
CA ASP A 305 13.87 -12.59 12.78
C ASP A 305 14.55 -13.93 12.42
N PRO A 306 14.51 -14.36 11.15
CA PRO A 306 15.13 -15.61 10.75
C PRO A 306 16.66 -15.57 10.78
N LEU A 307 17.29 -14.38 10.82
CA LEU A 307 18.74 -14.25 10.85
C LEU A 307 19.30 -14.48 12.26
N THR A 308 18.58 -14.02 13.29
CA THR A 308 19.01 -14.15 14.69
C THR A 308 18.27 -15.26 15.44
N GLY A 309 17.18 -15.80 14.89
CA GLY A 309 16.28 -16.72 15.58
C GLY A 309 15.41 -16.06 16.66
N GLY A 310 15.48 -14.73 16.77
CA GLY A 310 14.82 -13.93 17.80
C GLY A 310 13.58 -13.18 17.29
N THR A 311 13.28 -12.08 17.97
CA THR A 311 12.21 -11.14 17.60
C THR A 311 12.80 -9.85 17.06
N THR A 312 12.09 -9.21 16.13
CA THR A 312 12.44 -7.91 15.56
C THR A 312 11.22 -7.00 15.47
N THR A 313 11.47 -5.70 15.36
CA THR A 313 10.45 -4.66 15.20
C THR A 313 10.31 -4.16 13.76
N SER A 314 11.02 -4.79 12.82
CA SER A 314 11.01 -4.43 11.39
C SER A 314 10.53 -5.61 10.56
N ALA A 315 9.66 -5.38 9.59
CA ALA A 315 9.07 -6.38 8.72
C ALA A 315 10.10 -6.93 7.72
N VAL A 316 11.08 -7.68 8.20
CA VAL A 316 12.18 -8.22 7.39
C VAL A 316 11.92 -9.68 6.99
N SER A 317 12.45 -10.05 5.82
CA SER A 317 12.51 -11.45 5.37
C SER A 317 11.13 -12.13 5.26
N GLY A 318 10.12 -11.39 4.77
CA GLY A 318 8.77 -11.93 4.57
C GLY A 318 7.93 -12.11 5.83
N ASN A 319 8.32 -11.51 6.97
CA ASN A 319 7.53 -11.52 8.19
C ASN A 319 6.83 -10.18 8.37
N SER A 320 5.50 -10.18 8.37
CA SER A 320 4.71 -8.96 8.52
C SER A 320 3.29 -9.25 9.03
N LEU A 321 2.67 -8.24 9.62
CA LEU A 321 1.32 -8.35 10.17
C LEU A 321 0.46 -7.13 9.80
N ALA A 322 -0.80 -7.38 9.44
CA ALA A 322 -1.87 -6.38 9.48
C ALA A 322 -2.99 -6.78 10.44
N ALA A 323 -3.53 -5.80 11.18
CA ALA A 323 -4.72 -5.92 11.99
C ALA A 323 -5.77 -4.91 11.52
N LEU A 324 -6.84 -5.42 10.90
CA LEU A 324 -7.88 -4.65 10.22
C LEU A 324 -9.20 -4.82 10.99
N ALA A 325 -9.49 -3.88 11.88
CA ALA A 325 -10.68 -3.94 12.72
C ALA A 325 -11.87 -3.20 12.10
N SER A 326 -13.05 -3.81 12.14
CA SER A 326 -14.29 -3.14 11.73
C SER A 326 -14.84 -2.18 12.79
N ASN A 327 -14.48 -2.36 14.06
CA ASN A 327 -15.10 -1.66 15.19
C ASN A 327 -14.13 -1.28 16.32
N GLY A 328 -12.88 -0.99 16.01
CA GLY A 328 -11.91 -0.50 17.00
C GLY A 328 -10.67 -1.36 17.14
N ILE A 329 -9.55 -0.70 17.43
CA ILE A 329 -8.30 -1.34 17.84
C ILE A 329 -7.97 -0.89 19.26
N THR A 330 -7.72 -1.86 20.13
CA THR A 330 -7.27 -1.64 21.50
C THR A 330 -5.90 -2.26 21.71
N PHE A 331 -4.92 -1.47 22.11
CA PHE A 331 -3.62 -1.95 22.56
C PHE A 331 -3.68 -2.17 24.07
N GLN A 332 -3.36 -3.37 24.54
CA GLN A 332 -3.53 -3.77 25.93
C GLN A 332 -2.21 -4.25 26.51
N GLY A 333 -1.58 -3.41 27.33
CA GLY A 333 -0.40 -3.79 28.10
C GLY A 333 -0.74 -4.48 29.41
N LYS A 334 0.26 -5.15 29.99
CA LYS A 334 0.14 -5.78 31.31
C LYS A 334 -0.03 -4.71 32.40
N THR A 335 -1.17 -4.72 33.06
CA THR A 335 -1.51 -3.79 34.16
C THR A 335 -1.31 -4.41 35.54
N THR A 336 -1.21 -5.73 35.64
CA THR A 336 -0.94 -6.45 36.89
C THR A 336 0.54 -6.43 37.26
N ASN A 337 0.88 -6.34 38.55
CA ASN A 337 2.25 -6.26 39.07
C ASN A 337 3.08 -7.55 38.79
N PRO A 338 4.34 -7.47 38.29
CA PRO A 338 4.98 -6.29 37.72
C PRO A 338 4.33 -5.89 36.40
N THR A 339 3.99 -4.61 36.29
CA THR A 339 3.49 -3.98 35.06
C THR A 339 4.58 -4.01 34.00
N ALA A 340 4.20 -3.95 32.72
CA ALA A 340 5.16 -3.98 31.63
C ALA A 340 4.86 -2.93 30.55
N ASN A 341 5.89 -2.60 29.78
CA ASN A 341 5.71 -1.92 28.50
C ASN A 341 4.95 -2.83 27.53
N LEU A 342 4.41 -2.24 26.47
CA LEU A 342 3.82 -2.98 25.36
C LEU A 342 4.54 -2.58 24.07
N THR A 343 5.07 -3.56 23.35
CA THR A 343 5.62 -3.38 22.00
C THR A 343 4.75 -4.09 20.98
N VAL A 344 4.34 -3.37 19.94
CA VAL A 344 3.51 -3.91 18.86
C VAL A 344 4.09 -3.55 17.50
N CYS A 345 4.01 -4.51 16.58
CA CYS A 345 4.46 -4.38 15.20
C CYS A 345 3.33 -4.69 14.23
N GLY A 346 3.13 -3.85 13.21
CA GLY A 346 2.11 -4.12 12.19
C GLY A 346 1.53 -2.90 11.49
N VAL A 347 0.67 -3.19 10.51
CA VAL A 347 -0.29 -2.26 9.92
C VAL A 347 -1.57 -2.30 10.75
N PHE A 348 -1.96 -1.19 11.39
CA PHE A 348 -3.17 -1.11 12.20
C PHE A 348 -4.23 -0.24 11.52
N PHE A 349 -5.36 -0.83 11.14
CA PHE A 349 -6.44 -0.10 10.49
C PHE A 349 -7.76 -0.27 11.24
N ASN A 350 -8.26 0.83 11.79
CA ASN A 350 -9.52 0.91 12.49
C ASN A 350 -10.58 1.57 11.60
N ARG A 351 -11.60 0.80 11.18
CA ARG A 351 -12.77 1.30 10.44
C ARG A 351 -13.87 1.88 11.32
N GLY A 352 -13.83 1.60 12.63
CA GLY A 352 -14.79 2.16 13.59
C GLY A 352 -14.72 3.68 13.61
N SER A 353 -15.69 4.37 14.20
CA SER A 353 -15.71 5.85 14.24
C SER A 353 -14.70 6.43 15.24
N ALA A 354 -14.44 5.74 16.35
CA ALA A 354 -13.56 6.19 17.42
C ALA A 354 -12.06 6.11 17.06
N ASN A 355 -11.24 6.76 17.87
CA ASN A 355 -9.78 6.59 17.87
C ASN A 355 -9.39 5.16 18.27
N MET A 356 -8.14 4.79 18.04
CA MET A 356 -7.59 3.60 18.69
C MET A 356 -7.35 3.90 20.17
N THR A 357 -7.42 2.89 21.02
CA THR A 357 -7.20 3.05 22.47
C THR A 357 -5.99 2.23 22.89
N ALA A 358 -5.21 2.72 23.83
CA ALA A 358 -4.13 1.98 24.47
C ALA A 358 -4.32 1.98 25.98
N ASN A 359 -4.46 0.81 26.58
CA ASN A 359 -4.66 0.62 28.01
C ASN A 359 -3.39 0.02 28.61
N GLY A 360 -2.85 0.67 29.63
CA GLY A 360 -1.61 0.26 30.28
C GLY A 360 -1.44 0.95 31.62
N ASN A 361 -0.29 0.71 32.26
CA ASN A 361 0.05 1.42 33.49
C ASN A 361 0.78 2.73 33.17
N SER A 362 0.50 3.79 33.93
CA SER A 362 1.10 5.13 33.73
C SER A 362 2.62 5.17 33.94
N SER A 363 3.22 4.20 34.65
CA SER A 363 4.68 4.07 34.77
C SER A 363 5.34 3.39 33.57
N ARG A 364 4.55 2.92 32.60
CA ARG A 364 5.00 2.15 31.43
C ARG A 364 4.74 2.91 30.15
N ARG A 365 5.32 2.40 29.07
CA ARG A 365 5.24 2.99 27.73
C ARG A 365 4.71 1.98 26.72
N MET A 366 4.05 2.51 25.69
CA MET A 366 3.69 1.77 24.49
C MET A 366 4.69 2.09 23.36
N TYR A 367 5.07 1.10 22.59
CA TYR A 367 5.90 1.23 21.40
C TYR A 367 5.16 0.58 20.23
N LEU A 368 4.92 1.34 19.16
CA LEU A 368 4.31 0.85 17.93
C LEU A 368 5.28 1.06 16.78
N TYR A 369 5.62 -0.04 16.10
CA TYR A 369 6.44 -0.07 14.90
C TYR A 369 5.57 -0.48 13.70
N GLY A 370 5.40 0.41 12.73
CA GLY A 370 4.55 0.18 11.57
C GLY A 370 3.67 1.37 11.24
N THR A 371 2.45 1.10 10.80
CA THR A 371 1.52 2.14 10.29
C THR A 371 0.21 2.12 11.04
N ARG A 372 -0.49 3.26 11.04
CA ARG A 372 -1.84 3.36 11.61
C ARG A 372 -2.70 4.39 10.89
N ASN A 373 -4.01 4.14 10.90
CA ASN A 373 -4.95 5.03 10.23
C ASN A 373 -5.66 6.04 11.16
N LYS A 374 -5.37 5.99 12.47
CA LYS A 374 -5.99 6.83 13.49
C LYS A 374 -5.03 7.15 14.63
N PRO A 375 -5.28 8.23 15.39
CA PRO A 375 -4.58 8.47 16.65
C PRO A 375 -4.87 7.37 17.68
N VAL A 376 -3.96 7.25 18.64
CA VAL A 376 -4.06 6.34 19.78
C VAL A 376 -4.25 7.16 21.04
N THR A 377 -5.41 7.01 21.68
CA THR A 377 -5.67 7.55 23.02
C THR A 377 -5.04 6.61 24.04
N THR A 378 -4.05 7.09 24.81
CA THR A 378 -3.23 6.23 25.67
C THR A 378 -3.49 6.45 27.17
N GLY A 379 -3.60 5.35 27.90
CA GLY A 379 -3.54 5.27 29.37
C GLY A 379 -2.14 4.92 29.90
N PHE A 380 -1.16 4.72 29.02
CA PHE A 380 0.26 4.63 29.41
C PHE A 380 0.83 6.02 29.75
N GLY A 381 1.98 6.07 30.43
CA GLY A 381 2.69 7.34 30.68
C GLY A 381 3.28 7.98 29.43
N GLY A 382 3.34 7.24 28.33
CA GLY A 382 3.76 7.74 27.03
C GLY A 382 3.70 6.66 25.94
N GLY A 383 3.84 7.11 24.70
CA GLY A 383 3.91 6.25 23.52
C GLY A 383 5.08 6.61 22.63
N SER A 384 5.59 5.66 21.86
CA SER A 384 6.49 5.89 20.73
C SER A 384 5.89 5.23 19.49
N TYR A 385 5.98 5.93 18.36
CA TYR A 385 5.30 5.59 17.12
C TYR A 385 6.28 5.70 15.97
N THR A 386 6.87 4.57 15.58
CA THR A 386 7.93 4.50 14.58
C THR A 386 7.40 3.87 13.30
N TYR A 387 7.67 4.50 12.17
CA TYR A 387 7.35 3.92 10.86
C TYR A 387 8.31 2.78 10.54
N ASP A 388 7.77 1.65 10.12
CA ASP A 388 8.53 0.51 9.62
C ASP A 388 8.58 0.55 8.09
N ALA A 389 9.70 1.02 7.55
CA ALA A 389 9.90 1.19 6.11
C ALA A 389 9.91 -0.14 5.33
N TRP A 390 10.14 -1.28 6.00
CA TRP A 390 10.18 -2.58 5.34
C TRP A 390 8.80 -3.15 5.03
N LEU A 391 7.73 -2.58 5.59
CA LEU A 391 6.35 -2.96 5.26
C LEU A 391 6.01 -2.76 3.79
N ASN A 392 6.66 -1.82 3.09
CA ASN A 392 6.50 -1.65 1.65
C ASN A 392 7.14 -2.79 0.84
N SER A 393 8.24 -3.36 1.34
CA SER A 393 8.95 -4.46 0.67
C SER A 393 8.34 -5.81 1.01
N TYR A 394 7.71 -5.93 2.18
CA TYR A 394 7.14 -7.18 2.68
C TYR A 394 5.72 -6.96 3.24
N PRO A 395 4.76 -6.47 2.44
CA PRO A 395 3.44 -6.13 2.95
C PRO A 395 2.66 -7.39 3.37
N PRO A 396 1.81 -7.30 4.39
CA PRO A 396 0.82 -8.34 4.71
C PRO A 396 -0.13 -8.61 3.53
N PRO A 397 -0.64 -9.85 3.36
CA PRO A 397 -1.51 -10.18 2.23
C PRO A 397 -2.88 -9.53 2.35
N GLY A 398 -3.52 -9.26 1.21
CA GLY A 398 -4.91 -8.79 1.17
C GLY A 398 -5.11 -7.34 1.58
N LEU A 399 -4.04 -6.53 1.64
CA LEU A 399 -4.15 -5.07 1.69
C LEU A 399 -4.52 -4.53 0.30
N PRO A 400 -5.26 -3.41 0.19
CA PRO A 400 -5.52 -2.79 -1.09
C PRO A 400 -4.21 -2.27 -1.69
N GLU A 401 -3.91 -2.63 -2.93
CA GLU A 401 -2.70 -2.22 -3.64
C GLU A 401 -3.03 -1.37 -4.87
N ARG A 402 -2.36 -0.23 -4.99
CA ARG A 402 -2.53 0.70 -6.10
C ARG A 402 -1.44 0.44 -7.15
N PRO A 403 -1.79 0.40 -8.44
CA PRO A 403 -0.81 0.21 -9.50
C PRO A 403 -0.02 1.50 -9.72
N LEU A 404 1.30 1.40 -9.64
CA LEU A 404 2.26 2.45 -9.97
C LEU A 404 3.08 2.01 -11.17
N LEU A 405 3.06 2.82 -12.23
CA LEU A 405 3.91 2.57 -13.38
C LEU A 405 5.36 2.94 -13.04
N VAL A 406 6.24 1.94 -13.01
CA VAL A 406 7.65 2.13 -12.61
C VAL A 406 8.55 2.39 -13.81
N ASN A 407 8.30 1.69 -14.92
CA ASN A 407 9.07 1.86 -16.15
C ASN A 407 8.18 1.66 -17.37
N TRP A 408 8.47 2.42 -18.42
CA TRP A 408 7.87 2.32 -19.74
C TRP A 408 8.95 2.54 -20.79
N HIS A 409 9.30 1.49 -21.54
CA HIS A 409 10.26 1.58 -22.63
C HIS A 409 9.74 0.93 -23.91
N LEU A 410 9.70 1.72 -24.99
CA LEU A 410 9.40 1.25 -26.35
C LEU A 410 10.70 0.83 -27.05
N ARG A 411 10.72 -0.36 -27.65
CA ARG A 411 11.83 -0.84 -28.49
C ARG A 411 11.49 -0.82 -29.97
#